data_AF-A0A943HFN1-F1
#
_entry.id   AF-A0A943HFN1-F1
#
_cell.length_a   1.000
_cell.length_b   1.000
_cell.length_c   1.000
_cell.angle_alpha   90.00
_cell.angle_beta   90.00
_cell.angle_gamma   90.00
#
_symmetry.space_group_name_H-M   'P 1'
#
loop_
_entity.id
_entity.type
_entity.pdbx_description
1 polymer ?
#
loop_
_entity_poly.entity_id
_entity_poly.type
_entity_poly.pdbx_seq_one_letter_code
_entity_poly.pdbx_strand_id
1 'polypeptide(L)'
;DIGKLNDIDAPPLNDIQKNYNKIVNGEEGIKGVSNPKSKLYNPVDFNGTVKVNGEVRDVSRRVYQRGDIDINYFDENTGLTNLERMKKGKPPIGSDGNPIQLHHLTQQEAGSMVEILEVTHQEYYSQLHGLVGKGESFRNNPILEKQYNNFRGKYWKWRYEQFTK
;
A
#
# COMPACT_ATOMS: atom_id res chain seq x y z
N ASP A 1 12.57 -19.79 23.81
CA ASP A 1 11.37 -20.09 23.00
C ASP A 1 10.28 -19.13 23.39
N ILE A 2 9.91 -18.10 22.63
CA ILE A 2 9.75 -17.92 21.18
C ILE A 2 10.37 -16.55 20.85
N GLY A 3 11.35 -16.54 19.96
CA GLY A 3 12.14 -15.35 19.62
C GLY A 3 11.28 -14.24 19.02
N LYS A 4 11.38 -13.06 19.63
CA LYS A 4 10.98 -11.78 19.04
C LYS A 4 11.70 -11.62 17.70
N LEU A 5 10.99 -11.86 16.61
CA LEU A 5 11.47 -11.65 15.26
C LEU A 5 11.53 -10.14 14.98
N ASN A 6 12.72 -9.60 15.19
CA ASN A 6 13.35 -8.53 14.41
C ASN A 6 12.71 -7.13 14.44
N ASP A 7 12.82 -6.46 15.59
CA ASP A 7 12.99 -4.99 15.67
C ASP A 7 14.47 -4.62 15.35
N ILE A 8 14.97 -5.00 14.17
CA ILE A 8 16.36 -4.70 13.76
C ILE A 8 16.36 -3.33 13.08
N ASP A 9 16.85 -2.33 13.82
CA ASP A 9 17.51 -1.10 13.37
C ASP A 9 17.23 -0.65 11.93
N ALA A 10 16.12 0.07 11.76
CA ALA A 10 15.92 0.92 10.59
C ALA A 10 16.94 2.09 10.63
N PRO A 11 17.66 2.38 9.53
CA PRO A 11 18.61 3.49 9.47
C PRO A 11 17.92 4.83 9.79
N PRO A 12 18.67 5.84 10.29
CA PRO A 12 18.10 7.10 10.76
C PRO A 12 17.26 7.75 9.66
N LEU A 13 15.97 7.83 9.95
CA LEU A 13 14.90 8.21 9.04
C LEU A 13 15.14 9.61 8.48
N ASN A 14 15.23 9.71 7.15
CA ASN A 14 15.24 10.98 6.44
C ASN A 14 13.94 11.77 6.72
N ASP A 15 13.99 13.08 6.48
CA ASP A 15 12.89 14.02 6.78
C ASP A 15 11.56 13.68 6.09
N ILE A 16 11.57 12.71 5.16
CA ILE A 16 10.41 12.23 4.41
C ILE A 16 9.57 11.24 5.25
N GLN A 17 10.17 10.33 6.03
CA GLN A 17 9.38 9.52 6.98
C GLN A 17 8.83 10.41 8.11
N LYS A 18 9.56 11.46 8.51
CA LYS A 18 9.06 12.45 9.48
C LYS A 18 7.86 13.22 8.93
N ASN A 19 7.90 13.67 7.69
CA ASN A 19 6.77 14.34 7.04
C ASN A 19 5.61 13.38 6.77
N TYR A 20 5.87 12.13 6.39
CA TYR A 20 4.86 11.08 6.26
C TYR A 20 4.20 10.76 7.60
N ASN A 21 4.96 10.61 8.69
CA ASN A 21 4.42 10.41 10.03
C ASN A 21 3.60 11.64 10.49
N LYS A 22 4.01 12.87 10.15
CA LYS A 22 3.20 14.08 10.39
C LYS A 22 1.87 14.07 9.64
N ILE A 23 1.85 13.64 8.38
CA ILE A 23 0.66 13.54 7.54
C ILE A 23 -0.27 12.39 8.00
N VAL A 24 0.30 11.24 8.36
CA VAL A 24 -0.44 10.05 8.81
C VAL A 24 -0.97 10.18 10.25
N ASN A 25 -0.26 10.90 11.13
CA ASN A 25 -0.64 11.12 12.52
C ASN A 25 -1.42 12.43 12.75
N GLY A 26 -1.66 13.23 11.70
CA GLY A 26 -2.57 14.37 11.74
C GLY A 26 -2.04 15.61 12.47
N GLU A 27 -0.72 15.81 12.53
CA GLU A 27 -0.14 16.94 13.30
C GLU A 27 -0.09 18.26 12.54
N GLU A 28 -0.11 18.26 11.19
CA GLU A 28 -0.20 19.51 10.40
C GLU A 28 -1.17 19.33 9.23
N GLY A 29 -2.31 20.01 9.31
CA GLY A 29 -3.33 20.00 8.27
C GLY A 29 -2.80 20.52 6.94
N ILE A 30 -3.04 19.75 5.88
CA ILE A 30 -2.88 20.22 4.50
C ILE A 30 -3.81 21.42 4.31
N LYS A 31 -3.24 22.59 4.00
CA LYS A 31 -4.01 23.80 3.67
C LYS A 31 -4.92 23.48 2.48
N GLY A 32 -6.22 23.39 2.73
CA GLY A 32 -7.25 23.15 1.71
C GLY A 32 -8.18 21.96 1.97
N VAL A 33 -7.93 21.13 2.99
CA VAL A 33 -8.84 20.01 3.35
C VAL A 33 -9.62 20.35 4.62
N SER A 34 -10.88 20.72 4.46
CA SER A 34 -11.81 21.07 5.54
C SER A 34 -12.35 19.83 6.26
N ASN A 35 -11.51 19.11 7.03
CA ASN A 35 -11.90 18.46 8.30
C ASN A 35 -10.72 17.71 8.95
N PRO A 36 -10.13 18.19 10.06
CA PRO A 36 -8.97 17.57 10.72
C PRO A 36 -9.32 16.45 11.71
N LYS A 37 -10.37 15.64 11.51
CA LYS A 37 -10.84 14.67 12.54
C LYS A 37 -11.11 13.22 12.10
N SER A 38 -10.70 12.79 10.91
CA SER A 38 -10.61 11.36 10.60
C SER A 38 -9.16 11.00 10.23
N LYS A 39 -8.62 9.96 10.87
CA LYS A 39 -7.32 9.42 10.50
C LYS A 39 -7.44 8.87 9.08
N LEU A 40 -6.79 9.51 8.12
CA LEU A 40 -6.85 9.12 6.71
C LEU A 40 -6.35 7.68 6.51
N TYR A 41 -5.39 7.25 7.34
CA TYR A 41 -4.76 5.94 7.24
C TYR A 41 -5.01 5.06 8.46
N ASN A 42 -5.52 3.87 8.20
CA ASN A 42 -5.74 2.83 9.20
C ASN A 42 -4.68 1.74 9.06
N PRO A 43 -3.79 1.55 10.06
CA PRO A 43 -2.82 0.46 10.02
C PRO A 43 -3.54 -0.87 10.25
N VAL A 44 -3.28 -1.83 9.38
CA VAL A 44 -3.80 -3.20 9.47
C VAL A 44 -2.69 -4.19 9.14
N ASP A 45 -2.76 -5.39 9.72
CA ASP A 45 -1.82 -6.46 9.43
C ASP A 45 -2.48 -7.45 8.45
N PHE A 46 -1.96 -7.49 7.23
CA PHE A 46 -2.32 -8.51 6.25
C PHE A 46 -1.51 -9.77 6.56
N ASN A 47 -2.19 -10.89 6.77
CA ASN A 47 -1.56 -12.20 6.98
C ASN A 47 -1.93 -13.13 5.81
N GLY A 48 -0.92 -13.64 5.11
CA GLY A 48 -1.18 -14.52 3.98
C GLY A 48 0.06 -14.98 3.23
N THR A 49 -0.15 -15.96 2.36
CA THR A 49 0.91 -16.55 1.52
C THR A 49 0.56 -16.47 0.04
N VAL A 50 1.56 -16.56 -0.85
CA VAL A 50 1.36 -16.72 -2.30
C VAL A 50 2.19 -17.90 -2.81
N LYS A 51 1.85 -18.42 -3.98
CA LYS A 51 2.69 -19.42 -4.67
C LYS A 51 3.47 -18.75 -5.79
N VAL A 52 4.78 -18.96 -5.82
CA VAL A 52 5.66 -18.54 -6.92
C VAL A 52 6.42 -19.77 -7.40
N ASN A 53 6.22 -20.17 -8.65
CA ASN A 53 6.85 -21.36 -9.24
C ASN A 53 6.64 -22.64 -8.41
N GLY A 54 5.47 -22.79 -7.80
CA GLY A 54 5.11 -23.94 -6.96
C GLY A 54 5.46 -23.77 -5.48
N GLU A 55 6.40 -22.88 -5.13
CA GLU A 55 6.81 -22.63 -3.75
C GLU A 55 5.87 -21.67 -3.03
N VAL A 56 5.50 -22.01 -1.80
CA VAL A 56 4.71 -21.14 -0.92
C VAL A 56 5.63 -20.10 -0.28
N ARG A 57 5.26 -18.83 -0.38
CA ARG A 57 6.01 -17.71 0.18
C ARG A 57 5.12 -16.87 1.08
N ASP A 58 5.63 -16.50 2.24
CA ASP A 58 4.95 -15.58 3.14
C ASP A 58 4.96 -14.16 2.55
N VAL A 59 3.80 -13.53 2.55
CA VAL A 59 3.60 -12.16 2.09
C VAL A 59 2.90 -11.32 3.16
N SER A 60 2.89 -11.79 4.40
CA SER A 60 2.34 -11.07 5.55
C SER A 60 3.10 -9.75 5.75
N ARG A 61 2.37 -8.67 5.99
CA ARG A 61 2.92 -7.32 6.11
C ARG A 61 1.91 -6.35 6.73
N ARG A 62 2.42 -5.27 7.33
CA ARG A 62 1.60 -4.13 7.72
C ARG A 62 1.22 -3.29 6.49
N VAL A 63 -0.05 -2.90 6.40
CA VAL A 63 -0.56 -2.01 5.36
C VAL A 63 -1.28 -0.82 6.00
N TYR A 64 -0.97 0.38 5.53
CA TYR A 64 -1.64 1.62 5.91
C TYR A 64 -2.74 1.90 4.87
N GLN A 65 -3.96 1.52 5.22
CA GLN A 65 -5.14 1.60 4.35
C GLN A 65 -5.78 2.97 4.38
N ARG A 66 -6.18 3.49 3.22
CA ARG A 66 -6.98 4.71 3.13
C ARG A 66 -8.39 4.47 3.67
N GLY A 67 -8.87 5.42 4.47
CA GLY A 67 -10.22 5.45 5.02
C GLY A 67 -11.24 6.22 4.17
N ASP A 68 -10.80 6.88 3.10
CA ASP A 68 -11.60 7.76 2.24
C ASP A 68 -11.93 7.16 0.87
N ILE A 69 -11.81 5.84 0.71
CA ILE A 69 -12.16 5.13 -0.52
C ILE A 69 -13.68 5.07 -0.66
N ASP A 70 -14.22 5.68 -1.72
CA ASP A 70 -15.62 5.47 -2.11
C ASP A 70 -15.79 4.09 -2.74
N ILE A 71 -16.34 3.14 -1.98
CA ILE A 71 -16.56 1.76 -2.44
C ILE A 71 -17.67 1.64 -3.50
N ASN A 72 -18.56 2.63 -3.59
CA ASN A 72 -19.69 2.63 -4.52
C ASN A 72 -19.39 3.39 -5.82
N TYR A 73 -18.25 4.09 -5.89
CA TYR A 73 -17.80 4.76 -7.12
C TYR A 73 -17.84 3.79 -8.30
N PHE A 74 -18.56 4.17 -9.35
CA PHE A 74 -18.72 3.40 -10.59
C PHE A 74 -17.74 3.92 -11.65
N ASP A 75 -16.80 3.08 -12.06
CA ASP A 75 -15.86 3.38 -13.13
C ASP A 75 -16.50 3.05 -14.49
N GLU A 76 -16.96 4.08 -15.20
CA GLU A 76 -17.61 3.95 -16.51
C GLU A 76 -16.72 3.22 -17.55
N ASN A 77 -15.40 3.32 -17.43
CA ASN A 77 -14.47 2.67 -18.37
C ASN A 77 -14.46 1.15 -18.20
N THR A 78 -14.68 0.66 -16.98
CA THR A 78 -14.68 -0.78 -16.69
C THR A 78 -16.07 -1.36 -16.45
N GLY A 79 -17.08 -0.51 -16.25
CA GLY A 79 -18.44 -0.90 -15.90
C GLY A 79 -18.52 -1.57 -14.53
N LEU A 80 -17.65 -1.19 -13.59
CA LEU A 80 -17.55 -1.80 -12.26
C LEU A 80 -17.49 -0.73 -11.18
N THR A 81 -18.16 -1.02 -10.06
CA THR A 81 -17.94 -0.29 -8.82
C THR A 81 -16.57 -0.61 -8.22
N ASN A 82 -16.06 0.26 -7.35
CA ASN A 82 -14.84 0.01 -6.59
C ASN A 82 -14.90 -1.28 -5.77
N LEU A 83 -16.05 -1.59 -5.16
CA LEU A 83 -16.27 -2.85 -4.46
C LEU A 83 -16.11 -4.06 -5.39
N GLU A 84 -16.68 -4.02 -6.60
CA GLU A 84 -16.55 -5.10 -7.59
C GLU A 84 -15.14 -5.22 -8.17
N ARG A 85 -14.42 -4.10 -8.34
CA ARG A 85 -13.00 -4.11 -8.71
C ARG A 85 -12.18 -4.86 -7.67
N MET A 86 -12.35 -4.53 -6.39
CA MET A 86 -11.68 -5.21 -5.28
C MET A 86 -12.03 -6.71 -5.21
N LYS A 87 -13.30 -7.07 -5.42
CA LYS A 87 -13.73 -8.48 -5.52
C LYS A 87 -12.97 -9.25 -6.61
N LYS A 88 -12.65 -8.59 -7.73
CA LYS A 88 -11.84 -9.13 -8.82
C LYS A 88 -10.32 -9.06 -8.57
N GLY A 89 -9.88 -8.54 -7.43
CA GLY A 89 -8.46 -8.34 -7.09
C GLY A 89 -7.83 -7.13 -7.78
N LYS A 90 -8.64 -6.18 -8.25
CA LYS A 90 -8.18 -4.94 -8.86
C LYS A 90 -8.25 -3.80 -7.82
N PRO A 91 -7.33 -2.83 -7.88
CA PRO A 91 -7.40 -1.63 -7.05
C PRO A 91 -8.71 -0.86 -7.30
N PRO A 92 -9.31 -0.27 -6.26
CA PRO A 92 -10.33 0.75 -6.42
C PRO A 92 -9.75 1.99 -7.10
N ILE A 93 -10.61 2.80 -7.71
CA ILE A 93 -10.31 4.12 -8.24
C ILE A 93 -10.34 5.13 -7.10
N GLY A 94 -9.28 5.91 -6.95
CA GLY A 94 -9.15 6.98 -5.97
C GLY A 94 -9.87 8.26 -6.40
N SER A 95 -9.88 9.24 -5.50
CA SER A 95 -10.49 10.56 -5.75
C SER A 95 -9.81 11.35 -6.88
N ASP A 96 -8.61 10.93 -7.28
CA ASP A 96 -7.88 11.47 -8.43
C ASP A 96 -8.28 10.83 -9.77
N GLY A 97 -9.29 9.95 -9.76
CA GLY A 97 -9.77 9.26 -10.97
C GLY A 97 -8.89 8.09 -11.41
N ASN A 98 -7.84 7.76 -10.66
CA ASN A 98 -6.88 6.72 -11.02
C ASN A 98 -6.89 5.54 -10.06
N PRO A 99 -6.42 4.35 -10.47
CA PRO A 99 -6.27 3.22 -9.56
C PRO A 99 -5.38 3.55 -8.36
N ILE A 100 -5.88 3.30 -7.14
CA ILE A 100 -5.08 3.42 -5.92
C ILE A 100 -3.87 2.50 -6.00
N GLN A 101 -2.71 3.02 -5.64
CA GLN A 101 -1.44 2.33 -5.74
C GLN A 101 -0.98 1.82 -4.37
N LEU A 102 -0.31 0.66 -4.36
CA LEU A 102 0.38 0.15 -3.18
C LEU A 102 1.85 0.53 -3.29
N HIS A 103 2.34 1.29 -2.31
CA HIS A 103 3.72 1.74 -2.24
C HIS A 103 4.43 1.10 -1.06
N HIS A 104 5.63 0.56 -1.28
CA HIS A 104 6.48 0.00 -0.23
C HIS A 104 7.18 1.11 0.55
N LEU A 105 7.06 1.11 1.88
CA LEU A 105 7.72 2.10 2.73
C LEU A 105 9.24 1.94 2.77
N THR A 106 9.74 0.70 2.71
CA THR A 106 11.18 0.38 2.78
C THR A 106 11.75 -0.13 1.46
N GLN A 107 10.93 -0.16 0.40
CA GLN A 107 11.30 -0.70 -0.92
C GLN A 107 11.76 -2.18 -0.93
N GLN A 108 11.48 -2.94 0.14
CA GLN A 108 11.77 -4.36 0.26
C GLN A 108 10.50 -5.20 0.01
N GLU A 109 10.64 -6.39 -0.59
CA GLU A 109 9.52 -7.32 -0.82
C GLU A 109 9.81 -8.68 -0.18
N ALA A 110 9.01 -9.18 0.78
CA ALA A 110 7.86 -8.51 1.40
C ALA A 110 8.28 -7.36 2.34
N GLY A 111 7.46 -6.31 2.44
CA GLY A 111 7.70 -5.16 3.31
C GLY A 111 6.44 -4.32 3.51
N SER A 112 6.41 -3.47 4.54
CA SER A 112 5.27 -2.63 4.87
C SER A 112 4.84 -1.72 3.72
N MET A 113 3.54 -1.49 3.58
CA MET A 113 2.96 -0.76 2.46
C MET A 113 1.95 0.32 2.85
N VAL A 114 1.71 1.25 1.95
CA VAL A 114 0.66 2.26 2.05
C VAL A 114 -0.15 2.33 0.76
N GLU A 115 -1.46 2.55 0.88
CA GLU A 115 -2.34 2.90 -0.23
C GLU A 115 -2.20 4.39 -0.57
N ILE A 116 -1.73 4.75 -1.77
CA ILE A 116 -1.59 6.16 -2.17
C ILE A 116 -2.34 6.43 -3.48
N LEU A 117 -2.78 7.69 -3.64
CA LEU A 117 -3.28 8.18 -4.91
C LEU A 117 -2.13 8.21 -5.93
N GLU A 118 -2.46 8.04 -7.21
CA GLU A 118 -1.44 8.12 -8.26
C GLU A 118 -0.81 9.50 -8.30
N VAL A 119 -1.63 10.55 -8.22
CA VAL A 119 -1.11 11.94 -8.25
C VAL A 119 -0.10 12.19 -7.14
N THR A 120 -0.33 11.65 -5.94
CA THR A 120 0.62 11.71 -4.82
C THR A 120 1.88 10.91 -5.12
N HIS A 121 1.75 9.73 -5.70
CA HIS A 121 2.92 8.92 -6.06
C HIS A 121 3.82 9.62 -7.09
N GLN A 122 3.21 10.30 -8.07
CA GLN A 122 3.93 11.04 -9.11
C GLN A 122 4.59 12.31 -8.54
N GLU A 123 3.84 13.10 -7.77
CA GLU A 123 4.35 14.36 -7.19
C GLU A 123 5.56 14.14 -6.29
N TYR A 124 5.53 13.06 -5.48
CA TYR A 124 6.59 12.75 -4.52
C TYR A 124 7.50 11.61 -5.00
N TYR A 125 7.54 11.32 -6.30
CA TYR A 125 8.25 10.16 -6.85
C TYR A 125 9.71 10.06 -6.36
N SER A 126 10.47 11.16 -6.43
CA SER A 126 11.90 11.14 -6.06
C SER A 126 12.13 10.84 -4.58
N GLN A 127 11.22 11.32 -3.72
CA GLN A 127 11.24 11.11 -2.28
C GLN A 127 10.83 9.69 -1.91
N LEU A 128 9.91 9.12 -2.68
CA LEU A 128 9.38 7.78 -2.48
C LEU A 128 10.32 6.68 -3.03
N HIS A 129 11.17 6.99 -4.03
CA HIS A 129 12.05 6.02 -4.72
C HIS A 129 13.56 6.19 -4.45
N GLY A 130 13.94 6.74 -3.29
CA GLY A 130 15.36 7.02 -2.97
C GLY A 130 16.09 6.00 -2.07
N LEU A 131 15.43 4.95 -1.57
CA LEU A 131 15.99 4.07 -0.53
C LEU A 131 16.87 2.92 -1.04
N VAL A 132 16.74 2.51 -2.31
CA VAL A 132 17.57 1.46 -2.91
C VAL A 132 18.40 2.01 -4.06
N GLY A 133 19.61 1.47 -4.23
CA GLY A 133 20.50 1.85 -5.31
C GLY A 133 19.95 1.53 -6.70
N LYS A 134 20.54 2.15 -7.72
CA LYS A 134 20.18 1.90 -9.12
C LYS A 134 20.40 0.41 -9.44
N GLY A 135 19.33 -0.29 -9.79
CA GLY A 135 19.37 -1.73 -10.11
C GLY A 135 19.05 -2.66 -8.92
N GLU A 136 18.94 -2.13 -7.70
CA GLU A 136 18.67 -2.92 -6.49
C GLU A 136 17.18 -3.11 -6.19
N SER A 137 16.31 -2.56 -7.04
CA SER A 137 14.87 -2.76 -6.90
C SER A 137 14.53 -4.25 -6.90
N PHE A 138 13.67 -4.67 -5.95
CA PHE A 138 13.13 -6.03 -5.92
C PHE A 138 12.47 -6.42 -7.26
N ARG A 139 12.03 -5.43 -8.06
CA ARG A 139 11.44 -5.65 -9.39
C ARG A 139 12.40 -6.27 -10.38
N ASN A 140 13.72 -6.14 -10.17
CA ASN A 140 14.71 -6.80 -11.02
C ASN A 140 14.89 -8.29 -10.67
N ASN A 141 14.30 -8.76 -9.57
CA ASN A 141 14.26 -10.17 -9.20
C ASN A 141 12.92 -10.78 -9.64
N PRO A 142 12.89 -11.70 -10.64
CA PRO A 142 11.65 -12.27 -11.16
C PRO A 142 10.78 -12.99 -10.12
N ILE A 143 11.40 -13.55 -9.07
CA ILE A 143 10.69 -14.21 -7.98
C ILE A 143 9.98 -13.17 -7.12
N LEU A 144 10.68 -12.11 -6.73
CA LEU A 144 10.12 -11.05 -5.88
C LEU A 144 9.09 -10.21 -6.64
N GLU A 145 9.31 -9.94 -7.92
CA GLU A 145 8.33 -9.26 -8.76
C GLU A 145 7.04 -10.08 -8.88
N LYS A 146 7.14 -11.38 -9.16
CA LYS A 146 5.99 -12.28 -9.23
C LYS A 146 5.31 -12.45 -7.87
N GLN A 147 6.08 -12.50 -6.78
CA GLN A 147 5.57 -12.51 -5.41
C GLN A 147 4.70 -11.27 -5.15
N TYR A 148 5.22 -10.08 -5.47
CA TYR A 148 4.50 -8.82 -5.30
C TYR A 148 3.23 -8.76 -6.15
N ASN A 149 3.31 -9.14 -7.43
CA ASN A 149 2.14 -9.14 -8.32
C ASN A 149 1.04 -10.09 -7.83
N ASN A 150 1.41 -11.27 -7.34
CA ASN A 150 0.46 -12.20 -6.72
C ASN A 150 -0.13 -11.64 -5.42
N PHE A 151 0.69 -10.99 -4.59
CA PHE A 151 0.25 -10.32 -3.38
C PHE A 151 -0.79 -9.24 -3.69
N ARG A 152 -0.55 -8.36 -4.67
CA ARG A 152 -1.47 -7.25 -5.03
C ARG A 152 -2.89 -7.75 -5.29
N GLY A 153 -3.03 -8.79 -6.11
CA GLY A 153 -4.34 -9.35 -6.42
C GLY A 153 -5.03 -9.95 -5.19
N LYS A 154 -4.26 -10.60 -4.31
CA LYS A 154 -4.76 -11.16 -3.05
C LYS A 154 -5.16 -10.07 -2.07
N TYR A 155 -4.35 -9.03 -1.95
CA TYR A 155 -4.57 -7.89 -1.08
C TYR A 155 -5.88 -7.19 -1.40
N TRP A 156 -6.16 -6.90 -2.67
CA TRP A 156 -7.42 -6.21 -3.04
C TRP A 156 -8.66 -7.08 -2.82
N LYS A 157 -8.56 -8.41 -3.01
CA LYS A 157 -9.63 -9.34 -2.63
C LYS A 157 -9.86 -9.35 -1.12
N TRP A 158 -8.79 -9.31 -0.35
CA TRP A 158 -8.88 -9.18 1.11
C TRP A 158 -9.47 -7.83 1.53
N ARG A 159 -9.10 -6.73 0.86
CA ARG A 159 -9.70 -5.41 1.06
C ARG A 159 -11.21 -5.44 0.82
N TYR A 160 -11.68 -6.14 -0.22
CA TYR A 160 -13.12 -6.38 -0.47
C TYR A 160 -13.80 -7.07 0.72
N GLU A 161 -13.19 -8.11 1.27
CA GLU A 161 -13.77 -8.87 2.39
C GLU A 161 -13.99 -8.00 3.63
N GLN A 162 -13.20 -6.95 3.84
CA GLN A 162 -13.38 -6.01 4.97
C GLN A 162 -14.66 -5.16 4.87
N PHE A 163 -15.29 -5.08 3.69
CA PHE A 163 -16.53 -4.33 3.48
C PHE A 163 -17.77 -5.23 3.40
N THR A 164 -17.59 -6.55 3.31
CA THR A 164 -18.69 -7.50 3.07
C THR A 164 -18.81 -8.59 4.13
N LYS A 165 -17.93 -8.60 5.13
CA LYS A 165 -17.96 -9.52 6.27
C LYS A 165 -18.49 -8.82 7.51
#